data_AF-A0A2E9SWZ3-F1
#
_entry.id   AF-A0A2E9SWZ3-F1
#
_cell.length_a   1.000
_cell.length_b   1.000
_cell.length_c   1.000
_cell.angle_alpha   90.00
_cell.angle_beta   90.00
_cell.angle_gamma   90.00
#
_symmetry.space_group_name_H-M   'P 1'
#
loop_
_entity.id
_entity.type
_entity.pdbx_description
1 polymer ?
#
loop_
_entity_poly.entity_id
_entity_poly.type
_entity_poly.pdbx_seq_one_letter_code
_entity_poly.pdbx_strand_id
1 'polypeptide(L)'
;MKNKLLFGMVILMASSSVYASVKDKKAMRVVDNNIIAEVNKVKSSCGNSALDVIVDWDSYKSMISSNDANLKKDKYKSEWVISHSGQRTVAALEAIATICASDEDYKEELAKLKNIKITAKQDFLDSKNNFALSGNTLNIETGHKMTRSASDYMDKIKSLF
;
A
#
# COMPACT_ATOMS: atom_id res chain seq x y z
N MET A 1 28.48 -7.53 -23.53
CA MET A 1 27.12 -7.32 -24.07
C MET A 1 26.39 -6.38 -23.13
N LYS A 2 25.90 -5.23 -23.63
CA LYS A 2 25.31 -4.17 -22.81
C LYS A 2 23.83 -4.50 -22.56
N ASN A 3 23.48 -4.85 -21.33
CA ASN A 3 22.09 -5.07 -20.93
C ASN A 3 21.31 -3.75 -21.04
N LYS A 4 20.37 -3.72 -21.99
CA LYS A 4 19.34 -2.68 -22.08
C LYS A 4 18.34 -2.93 -20.96
N LEU A 5 18.51 -2.21 -19.84
CA LEU A 5 17.49 -2.08 -18.80
C LEU A 5 16.31 -1.30 -19.39
N LEU A 6 15.28 -2.04 -19.79
CA LEU A 6 13.95 -1.49 -20.07
C LEU A 6 13.34 -1.07 -18.73
N PHE A 7 13.55 0.19 -18.36
CA PHE A 7 12.82 0.84 -17.29
C PHE A 7 11.34 0.92 -17.66
N GLY A 8 10.54 0.01 -17.12
CA GLY A 8 9.08 0.12 -17.13
C GLY A 8 8.68 1.41 -16.41
N MET A 9 8.04 2.32 -17.13
CA MET A 9 7.61 3.62 -16.63
C MET A 9 6.49 3.40 -15.60
N VAL A 10 6.78 3.67 -14.32
CA VAL A 10 5.78 3.71 -13.25
C VAL A 10 4.99 5.01 -13.41
N ILE A 11 3.74 4.92 -13.86
CA ILE A 11 2.83 6.08 -13.95
C ILE A 11 2.03 6.13 -12.65
N LEU A 12 2.58 6.81 -11.65
CA LEU A 12 1.80 7.21 -10.48
C LEU A 12 0.88 8.36 -10.90
N MET A 13 -0.39 8.05 -11.16
CA MET A 13 -1.42 9.08 -11.23
C MET A 13 -1.72 9.54 -9.80
N ALA A 14 -0.92 10.48 -9.31
CA ALA A 14 -1.25 11.21 -8.09
C ALA A 14 -2.45 12.11 -8.40
N SER A 15 -3.65 11.71 -7.97
CA SER A 15 -4.80 12.61 -7.97
C SER A 15 -4.42 13.86 -7.16
N SER A 16 -4.53 15.02 -7.80
CA SER A 16 -4.07 16.31 -7.27
C SER A 16 -5.02 16.83 -6.21
N SER A 17 -5.07 16.18 -5.05
CA SER A 17 -5.86 16.63 -3.92
C SER A 17 -5.09 17.62 -3.06
N VAL A 18 -5.71 18.77 -2.81
CA VAL A 18 -5.16 19.82 -1.94
C VAL A 18 -5.15 19.29 -0.50
N TYR A 19 -4.02 18.75 -0.07
CA TYR A 19 -3.75 18.46 1.35
C TYR A 19 -3.41 19.73 2.12
N ALA A 20 -3.90 19.80 3.36
CA ALA A 20 -3.98 21.02 4.16
C ALA A 20 -2.63 21.54 4.67
N SER A 21 -1.60 20.69 4.83
CA SER A 21 -0.29 21.12 5.34
C SER A 21 0.90 20.66 4.50
N VAL A 22 1.99 21.44 4.54
CA VAL A 22 3.30 21.05 3.95
C VAL A 22 3.83 19.76 4.58
N LYS A 23 3.48 19.48 5.84
CA LYS A 23 3.89 18.25 6.54
C LYS A 23 3.25 17.02 5.93
N ASP A 24 1.95 17.09 5.62
CA ASP A 24 1.24 15.98 4.98
C ASP A 24 1.84 15.68 3.60
N LYS A 25 2.08 16.71 2.79
CA LYS A 25 2.71 16.56 1.46
C LYS A 25 4.09 15.91 1.53
N LYS A 26 4.89 16.27 2.55
CA LYS A 26 6.21 15.64 2.77
C LYS A 26 6.06 14.18 3.18
N ALA A 27 5.13 13.88 4.09
CA ALA A 27 4.86 12.51 4.52
C ALA A 27 4.40 11.62 3.35
N MET A 28 3.46 12.10 2.54
CA MET A 28 2.98 11.37 1.35
C MET A 28 4.13 11.06 0.39
N ARG A 29 4.98 12.04 0.07
CA ARG A 29 6.12 11.83 -0.83
C ARG A 29 7.10 10.78 -0.32
N VAL A 30 7.36 10.76 0.99
CA VAL A 30 8.21 9.73 1.61
C VAL A 30 7.55 8.36 1.49
N VAL A 31 6.25 8.28 1.77
CA VAL A 31 5.48 7.03 1.63
C VAL A 31 5.45 6.54 0.18
N ASP A 32 5.18 7.42 -0.78
CA ASP A 32 5.17 7.09 -2.22
C ASP A 32 6.52 6.50 -2.65
N ASN A 33 7.63 7.12 -2.26
CA ASN A 33 8.97 6.62 -2.58
C ASN A 33 9.21 5.21 -2.01
N ASN A 34 8.79 4.97 -0.77
CA ASN A 34 8.94 3.66 -0.13
C ASN A 34 8.04 2.61 -0.79
N ILE A 35 6.81 2.98 -1.15
CA ILE A 35 5.89 2.11 -1.90
C ILE A 35 6.49 1.78 -3.27
N ILE A 36 6.99 2.74 -4.04
CA ILE A 36 7.62 2.50 -5.34
C ILE A 36 8.76 1.47 -5.21
N ALA A 37 9.63 1.66 -4.21
CA ALA A 37 10.74 0.75 -3.97
C ALA A 37 10.25 -0.69 -3.71
N GLU A 38 9.20 -0.85 -2.91
CA GLU A 38 8.63 -2.16 -2.58
C GLU A 38 7.84 -2.77 -3.74
N VAL A 39 7.10 -1.97 -4.51
CA VAL A 39 6.41 -2.41 -5.72
C VAL A 39 7.40 -2.98 -6.72
N ASN A 40 8.57 -2.37 -6.89
CA ASN A 40 9.61 -2.92 -7.77
C ASN A 40 10.08 -4.31 -7.31
N LYS A 41 10.16 -4.55 -6.00
CA LYS A 41 10.46 -5.89 -5.47
C LYS A 41 9.32 -6.86 -5.75
N VAL A 42 8.07 -6.47 -5.53
CA VAL A 42 6.89 -7.30 -5.87
C VAL A 42 6.92 -7.70 -7.35
N LYS A 43 7.09 -6.72 -8.25
CA LYS A 43 7.18 -6.97 -9.71
C LYS A 43 8.27 -7.98 -10.04
N SER A 44 9.45 -7.82 -9.45
CA SER A 44 10.58 -8.71 -9.65
C SER A 44 10.31 -10.12 -9.10
N SER A 45 9.88 -10.23 -7.84
CA SER A 45 9.66 -11.52 -7.18
C SER A 45 8.52 -12.31 -7.80
N CYS A 46 7.42 -11.64 -8.17
CA CYS A 46 6.25 -12.27 -8.75
C CYS A 46 6.34 -12.42 -10.28
N GLY A 47 7.39 -11.91 -10.93
CA GLY A 47 7.51 -11.96 -12.40
C GLY A 47 6.46 -11.13 -13.14
N ASN A 48 5.89 -10.11 -12.48
CA ASN A 48 4.76 -9.33 -12.98
C ASN A 48 5.16 -7.86 -13.18
N SER A 49 5.83 -7.56 -14.30
CA SER A 49 6.30 -6.21 -14.62
C SER A 49 5.15 -5.21 -14.89
N ALA A 50 3.99 -5.71 -15.32
CA ALA A 50 2.82 -4.93 -15.70
C ALA A 50 1.92 -4.54 -14.50
N LEU A 51 2.21 -5.02 -13.30
CA LEU A 51 1.46 -4.68 -12.09
C LEU A 51 1.39 -3.16 -11.90
N ASP A 52 0.19 -2.62 -11.73
CA ASP A 52 -0.02 -1.24 -11.35
C ASP A 52 -0.41 -1.14 -9.87
N VAL A 53 0.05 -0.09 -9.19
CA VAL A 53 -0.21 0.13 -7.77
C VAL A 53 -0.66 1.56 -7.55
N ILE A 54 -1.88 1.70 -7.06
CA ILE A 54 -2.57 2.98 -6.91
C ILE A 54 -2.85 3.21 -5.43
N VAL A 55 -2.39 4.35 -4.91
CA VAL A 55 -2.72 4.82 -3.56
C VAL A 55 -3.78 5.91 -3.68
N ASP A 56 -4.98 5.62 -3.17
CA ASP A 56 -6.07 6.59 -3.10
C ASP A 56 -5.86 7.51 -1.90
N TRP A 57 -5.08 8.57 -2.13
CA TRP A 57 -4.83 9.60 -1.14
C TRP A 57 -6.13 10.33 -0.73
N ASP A 58 -7.11 10.49 -1.62
CA ASP A 58 -8.39 11.11 -1.28
C ASP A 58 -9.15 10.35 -0.19
N SER A 59 -9.08 9.03 -0.18
CA SER A 59 -9.65 8.21 0.91
C SER A 59 -9.04 8.52 2.28
N TYR A 60 -7.73 8.81 2.36
CA TYR A 60 -7.07 9.19 3.61
C TYR A 60 -7.47 10.59 4.06
N LYS A 61 -7.61 11.52 3.11
CA LYS A 61 -8.09 12.87 3.40
C LYS A 61 -9.51 12.84 3.98
N SER A 62 -10.39 12.03 3.38
CA SER A 62 -11.74 11.78 3.89
C SER A 62 -11.70 11.20 5.31
N MET A 63 -10.89 10.16 5.52
CA MET A 63 -10.73 9.51 6.82
C MET A 63 -10.26 10.50 7.89
N ILE A 64 -9.19 11.27 7.64
CA ILE A 64 -8.65 12.25 8.59
C ILE A 64 -9.70 13.29 8.95
N SER A 65 -10.41 13.81 7.95
CA SER A 65 -11.42 14.85 8.15
C SER A 65 -12.62 14.33 8.95
N SER A 66 -13.04 13.09 8.70
CA SER A 66 -14.20 12.48 9.36
C SER A 66 -13.90 11.97 10.78
N ASN A 67 -12.62 11.88 11.17
CA ASN A 67 -12.18 11.35 12.47
C ASN A 67 -11.48 12.39 13.37
N ASP A 68 -11.65 13.69 13.10
CA ASP A 68 -10.96 14.77 13.84
C ASP A 68 -11.07 14.63 15.38
N ALA A 69 -12.25 14.29 15.90
CA ALA A 69 -12.46 14.08 17.33
C ALA A 69 -11.61 12.92 17.90
N ASN A 70 -11.56 11.79 17.20
CA ASN A 70 -10.78 10.62 17.60
C ASN A 70 -9.27 10.89 17.49
N LEU A 71 -8.84 11.57 16.43
CA LEU A 71 -7.45 11.98 16.23
C LEU A 71 -7.00 12.93 17.35
N LYS A 72 -7.80 13.94 17.70
CA LYS A 72 -7.51 14.88 18.80
C LYS A 72 -7.43 14.17 20.15
N LYS A 73 -8.39 13.26 20.43
CA LYS A 73 -8.40 12.44 21.65
C LYS A 73 -7.09 11.65 21.82
N ASP A 74 -6.62 11.03 20.74
CA ASP A 74 -5.40 10.22 20.73
C ASP A 74 -4.12 11.07 20.45
N LYS A 75 -4.25 12.41 20.39
CA LYS A 75 -3.17 13.36 20.04
C LYS A 75 -2.43 13.00 18.75
N TYR A 76 -3.17 12.42 17.81
CA TYR A 76 -2.66 11.90 16.57
C TYR A 76 -2.69 12.96 15.48
N LYS A 77 -1.58 13.07 14.73
CA LYS A 77 -1.43 14.07 13.66
C LYS A 77 -1.68 13.44 12.30
N SER A 78 -2.14 14.24 11.34
CA SER A 78 -2.40 13.80 9.97
C SER A 78 -1.14 13.23 9.31
N GLU A 79 0.03 13.82 9.54
CA GLU A 79 1.27 13.31 8.97
C GLU A 79 1.65 11.92 9.52
N TRP A 80 1.22 11.60 10.74
CA TRP A 80 1.44 10.29 11.37
C TRP A 80 0.48 9.24 10.85
N VAL A 81 -0.78 9.60 10.61
CA VAL A 81 -1.74 8.74 9.88
C VAL A 81 -1.12 8.31 8.55
N ILE A 82 -0.67 9.28 7.75
CA ILE A 82 -0.11 9.03 6.43
C ILE A 82 1.12 8.13 6.53
N SER A 83 2.06 8.47 7.41
CA SER A 83 3.32 7.74 7.57
C SER A 83 3.10 6.30 8.03
N HIS A 84 2.27 6.09 9.06
CA HIS A 84 2.03 4.74 9.59
C HIS A 84 1.22 3.89 8.62
N SER A 85 0.23 4.46 7.93
CA SER A 85 -0.50 3.73 6.89
C SER A 85 0.43 3.32 5.75
N GLY A 86 1.32 4.22 5.34
CA GLY A 86 2.36 3.93 4.34
C GLY A 86 3.30 2.80 4.73
N GLN A 87 3.78 2.78 5.97
CA GLN A 87 4.61 1.68 6.48
C GLN A 87 3.87 0.34 6.45
N ARG A 88 2.57 0.34 6.75
CA ARG A 88 1.74 -0.87 6.69
C ARG A 88 1.51 -1.33 5.25
N THR A 89 1.36 -0.40 4.32
CA THR A 89 1.33 -0.70 2.88
C THR A 89 2.64 -1.34 2.44
N VAL A 90 3.78 -0.76 2.81
CA VAL A 90 5.10 -1.34 2.48
C VAL A 90 5.23 -2.75 3.04
N ALA A 91 4.89 -2.97 4.31
CA ALA A 91 4.93 -4.30 4.91
C ALA A 91 3.97 -5.30 4.20
N ALA A 92 2.79 -4.86 3.76
CA ALA A 92 1.90 -5.70 2.98
C ALA A 92 2.49 -6.06 1.60
N LEU A 93 3.13 -5.11 0.92
CA LEU A 93 3.82 -5.35 -0.35
C LEU A 93 5.04 -6.27 -0.16
N GLU A 94 5.81 -6.08 0.91
CA GLU A 94 6.93 -6.96 1.29
C GLU A 94 6.45 -8.39 1.54
N ALA A 95 5.27 -8.55 2.16
CA ALA A 95 4.64 -9.86 2.34
C ALA A 95 4.32 -10.53 1.00
N ILE A 96 3.75 -9.78 0.04
CA ILE A 96 3.50 -10.27 -1.32
C ILE A 96 4.81 -10.70 -1.99
N ALA A 97 5.84 -9.86 -1.94
CA ALA A 97 7.15 -10.16 -2.53
C ALA A 97 7.78 -11.42 -1.90
N THR A 98 7.61 -11.60 -0.59
CA THR A 98 8.08 -12.77 0.16
C THR A 98 7.33 -14.03 -0.22
N ILE A 99 6.00 -13.97 -0.33
CA ILE A 99 5.18 -15.10 -0.80
C ILE A 99 5.66 -15.54 -2.19
N CYS A 100 5.76 -14.60 -3.13
CA CYS A 100 6.22 -14.91 -4.49
C CYS A 100 7.65 -15.48 -4.56
N ALA A 101 8.50 -15.19 -3.56
CA ALA A 101 9.85 -15.72 -3.49
C ALA A 101 9.96 -17.10 -2.81
N SER A 102 8.96 -17.48 -2.01
CA SER A 102 9.00 -18.67 -1.16
C SER A 102 7.97 -19.75 -1.49
N ASP A 103 6.97 -19.43 -2.32
CA ASP A 103 5.83 -20.28 -2.58
C ASP A 103 5.40 -20.17 -4.06
N GLU A 104 5.74 -21.19 -4.86
CA GLU A 104 5.55 -21.17 -6.31
C GLU A 104 4.07 -21.18 -6.71
N ASP A 105 3.22 -21.92 -5.98
CA ASP A 105 1.79 -22.01 -6.27
C ASP A 105 1.12 -20.63 -6.08
N TYR A 106 1.40 -19.97 -4.96
CA TYR A 106 0.88 -18.62 -4.72
C TYR A 106 1.52 -17.56 -5.63
N LYS A 107 2.77 -17.77 -6.07
CA LYS A 107 3.42 -16.88 -7.04
C LYS A 107 2.64 -16.86 -8.35
N GLU A 108 2.19 -18.01 -8.85
CA GLU A 108 1.41 -18.08 -10.09
C GLU A 108 0.10 -17.28 -9.99
N GLU A 109 -0.58 -17.35 -8.86
CA GLU A 109 -1.80 -16.58 -8.62
C GLU A 109 -1.54 -15.08 -8.47
N LEU A 110 -0.53 -14.70 -7.69
CA LEU A 110 -0.13 -13.30 -7.48
C LEU A 110 0.39 -12.65 -8.77
N ALA A 111 1.00 -13.42 -9.68
CA ALA A 111 1.44 -12.94 -10.99
C ALA A 111 0.27 -12.53 -11.89
N LYS A 112 -0.95 -13.02 -11.65
CA LYS A 112 -2.16 -12.64 -12.43
C LYS A 112 -2.70 -11.26 -12.07
N LEU A 113 -2.30 -10.70 -10.93
CA LEU A 113 -2.77 -9.38 -10.50
C LEU A 113 -2.43 -8.31 -11.54
N LYS A 114 -3.41 -7.48 -11.88
CA LYS A 114 -3.20 -6.30 -12.73
C LYS A 114 -3.02 -5.06 -11.90
N ASN A 115 -3.75 -4.96 -10.79
CA ASN A 115 -3.76 -3.77 -9.94
C ASN A 115 -3.65 -4.16 -8.46
N ILE A 116 -2.97 -3.32 -7.69
CA ILE A 116 -3.14 -3.22 -6.25
C ILE A 116 -3.72 -1.84 -5.95
N LYS A 117 -4.90 -1.80 -5.33
CA LYS A 117 -5.55 -0.56 -4.92
C LYS A 117 -5.45 -0.41 -3.41
N ILE A 118 -4.87 0.69 -2.97
CA ILE A 118 -4.62 0.97 -1.56
C ILE A 118 -5.49 2.15 -1.13
N THR A 119 -6.32 1.93 -0.13
CA THR A 119 -7.25 2.94 0.43
C THR A 119 -7.11 3.01 1.95
N ALA A 120 -7.69 4.04 2.55
CA ALA A 120 -7.82 4.17 4.00
C ALA A 120 -9.10 3.51 4.52
N LYS A 121 -9.00 2.78 5.64
CA LYS A 121 -10.19 2.41 6.40
C LYS A 121 -10.82 3.66 7.00
N GLN A 122 -12.12 3.86 6.80
CA GLN A 122 -12.74 5.14 7.18
C GLN A 122 -12.90 5.30 8.71
N ASP A 123 -12.88 4.23 9.49
CA ASP A 123 -12.82 4.31 10.96
C ASP A 123 -11.37 4.32 11.45
N PHE A 124 -10.94 5.43 12.07
CA PHE A 124 -9.58 5.58 12.61
C PHE A 124 -9.25 4.54 13.71
N LEU A 125 -10.26 4.04 14.42
CA LEU A 125 -10.06 3.05 15.47
C LEU A 125 -9.82 1.64 14.91
N ASP A 126 -10.23 1.38 13.67
CA ASP A 126 -9.97 0.13 12.99
C ASP A 126 -8.53 0.06 12.48
N SER A 127 -7.66 -0.44 13.34
CA SER A 127 -6.22 -0.43 13.14
C SER A 127 -5.66 -1.55 12.25
N LYS A 128 -6.48 -2.52 11.84
CA LYS A 128 -6.01 -3.69 11.08
C LYS A 128 -6.25 -3.49 9.60
N ASN A 129 -5.28 -3.90 8.78
CA ASN A 129 -5.49 -3.95 7.34
C ASN A 129 -6.55 -4.99 6.99
N ASN A 130 -7.35 -4.66 6.00
CA ASN A 130 -8.26 -5.57 5.33
C ASN A 130 -7.75 -5.83 3.92
N PHE A 131 -8.00 -7.04 3.41
CA PHE A 131 -7.59 -7.45 2.09
C PHE A 131 -8.76 -8.10 1.38
N ALA A 132 -8.95 -7.77 0.11
CA ALA A 132 -9.99 -8.37 -0.72
C ALA A 132 -9.52 -8.51 -2.16
N LEU A 133 -9.87 -9.61 -2.80
CA LEU A 133 -9.60 -9.85 -4.22
C LEU A 133 -10.86 -9.60 -5.03
N SER A 134 -10.76 -8.79 -6.08
CA SER A 134 -11.86 -8.50 -7.01
C SER A 134 -11.37 -8.67 -8.45
N GLY A 135 -11.55 -9.88 -8.98
CA GLY A 135 -10.87 -10.30 -10.21
C GLY A 135 -9.35 -10.18 -10.04
N ASN A 136 -8.67 -9.51 -10.97
CA ASN A 136 -7.21 -9.33 -10.91
C ASN A 136 -6.80 -8.06 -10.13
N THR A 137 -7.63 -7.59 -9.21
CA THR A 137 -7.33 -6.42 -8.37
C THR A 137 -7.30 -6.82 -6.91
N LEU A 138 -6.13 -6.65 -6.28
CA LEU A 138 -5.98 -6.76 -4.83
C LEU A 138 -6.31 -5.40 -4.20
N ASN A 139 -7.36 -5.36 -3.39
CA ASN A 139 -7.72 -4.18 -2.61
C ASN A 139 -7.12 -4.32 -1.21
N ILE A 140 -6.37 -3.31 -0.79
CA ILE A 140 -5.77 -3.20 0.54
C ILE A 140 -6.36 -1.98 1.22
N GLU A 141 -7.23 -2.19 2.20
CA GLU A 141 -7.69 -1.10 3.07
C GLU A 141 -6.77 -1.05 4.28
N THR A 142 -6.05 0.06 4.43
CA THR A 142 -5.03 0.18 5.47
C THR A 142 -5.63 0.73 6.75
N GLY A 143 -5.23 0.14 7.87
CA GLY A 143 -5.44 0.73 9.18
C GLY A 143 -4.38 1.78 9.51
N HIS A 144 -4.60 2.55 10.57
CA HIS A 144 -3.84 3.79 10.80
C HIS A 144 -2.99 3.80 12.06
N LYS A 145 -3.11 2.79 12.92
CA LYS A 145 -2.38 2.68 14.19
C LYS A 145 -1.27 1.63 14.08
N MET A 146 -0.05 2.01 14.48
CA MET A 146 1.14 1.16 14.63
C MET A 146 1.78 0.64 13.33
N THR A 147 3.09 0.38 13.41
CA THR A 147 3.88 -0.36 12.42
C THR A 147 3.57 -1.87 12.50
N ARG A 148 3.76 -2.58 11.39
CA ARG A 148 3.55 -4.04 11.27
C ARG A 148 4.66 -4.65 10.43
N SER A 149 4.95 -5.93 10.64
CA SER A 149 5.90 -6.67 9.80
C SER A 149 5.19 -7.35 8.64
N ALA A 150 5.94 -7.74 7.61
CA ALA A 150 5.42 -8.48 6.47
C ALA A 150 4.72 -9.80 6.87
N SER A 151 5.28 -10.52 7.85
CA SER A 151 4.73 -11.78 8.36
C SER A 151 3.28 -11.65 8.85
N ASP A 152 2.88 -10.48 9.37
CA ASP A 152 1.52 -10.23 9.87
C ASP A 152 0.45 -10.28 8.76
N TYR A 153 0.87 -10.25 7.49
CA TYR A 153 -0.02 -10.16 6.33
C TYR A 153 0.02 -11.40 5.43
N MET A 154 1.02 -12.27 5.56
CA MET A 154 1.21 -13.38 4.63
C MET A 154 0.00 -14.32 4.59
N ASP A 155 -0.45 -14.82 5.75
CA ASP A 155 -1.58 -15.75 5.82
C ASP A 155 -2.88 -15.14 5.30
N LYS A 156 -3.10 -13.84 5.57
CA LYS A 156 -4.27 -13.11 5.08
C LYS A 156 -4.27 -12.97 3.57
N ILE A 157 -3.12 -12.65 2.99
CA ILE A 157 -2.97 -12.52 1.53
C ILE A 157 -3.15 -13.89 0.87
N LYS A 158 -2.55 -14.94 1.43
CA LYS A 158 -2.72 -16.31 0.94
C LYS A 158 -4.18 -16.75 0.96
N SER A 159 -4.92 -16.45 2.03
CA SER A 159 -6.35 -16.83 2.16
C SER A 159 -7.31 -16.23 1.11
N LEU A 160 -6.83 -15.36 0.22
CA LEU A 160 -7.63 -14.76 -0.86
C LEU A 160 -7.69 -15.62 -2.12
N PHE A 161 -6.84 -16.64 -2.22
CA PHE A 161 -6.71 -17.57 -3.34
C PHE A 161 -7.11 -18.97 -2.90
#